data_AF-A0A2Z3UP44-F1
#
_entry.id   AF-A0A2Z3UP44-F1
#
_cell.length_a   1.000
_cell.length_b   1.000
_cell.length_c   1.000
_cell.angle_alpha   90.00
_cell.angle_beta   90.00
_cell.angle_gamma   90.00
#
_symmetry.space_group_name_H-M   'P 1'
#
loop_
_entity.id
_entity.type
_entity.pdbx_description
1 polymer ?
#
loop_
_entity_poly.entity_id
_entity_poly.type
_entity_poly.pdbx_seq_one_letter_code
_entity_poly.pdbx_strand_id
1 'polypeptide(L)' 'MAVAANLDKLLVKAYEETPLEQLPDAPVGALAGVSEADAEALAKAFGVKTVRDLGRNKYFRAAAAIVDLAEASK' A
#
# COMPACT_ATOMS: atom_id res chain seq x y z
N MET A 1 -16.33 -15.76 -1.57
CA MET A 1 -15.15 -16.35 -0.89
C MET A 1 -14.44 -15.23 -0.18
N ALA A 2 -14.40 -15.22 1.15
CA ALA A 2 -13.56 -14.28 1.88
C ALA A 2 -12.11 -14.75 1.70
N VAL A 3 -11.36 -14.08 0.83
CA VAL A 3 -9.92 -14.27 0.75
C VAL A 3 -9.38 -13.67 2.04
N ALA A 4 -8.92 -14.50 2.98
CA ALA A 4 -8.21 -14.03 4.15
C ALA A 4 -6.72 -13.97 3.79
N ALA A 5 -6.27 -12.82 3.32
CA ALA A 5 -4.83 -12.56 3.23
C ALA A 5 -4.36 -12.16 4.64
N ASN A 6 -3.49 -12.95 5.27
CA ASN A 6 -2.83 -12.55 6.51
C ASN A 6 -1.92 -11.36 6.19
N LEU A 7 -2.41 -10.16 6.47
CA LEU A 7 -1.73 -8.89 6.24
C LEU A 7 -1.12 -8.35 7.55
N ASP A 8 -1.01 -9.17 8.61
CA ASP A 8 -0.52 -8.82 9.96
C ASP A 8 0.88 -8.21 9.98
N LYS A 9 1.65 -8.34 8.90
CA LYS A 9 2.97 -7.70 8.75
C LYS A 9 2.99 -6.50 7.81
N LEU A 10 1.91 -6.30 7.06
CA LEU A 10 1.78 -5.26 6.05
C LEU A 10 0.86 -4.13 6.50
N LEU A 11 -0.03 -4.37 7.46
CA LEU A 11 -0.94 -3.39 8.03
C LEU A 11 -0.61 -3.12 9.49
N VAL A 12 -0.94 -1.91 9.95
CA VAL A 12 -0.92 -1.61 11.38
C VAL A 12 -2.07 -2.34 12.07
N LYS A 13 -1.91 -2.70 13.36
CA LYS A 13 -2.92 -3.40 14.17
C LYS A 13 -4.34 -2.84 14.08
N ALA A 14 -4.47 -1.52 13.93
CA ALA A 14 -5.77 -0.86 13.79
C ALA A 14 -6.55 -1.26 12.52
N TYR A 15 -5.85 -1.76 11.48
CA TYR A 15 -6.41 -2.15 10.20
C TYR A 15 -6.34 -3.67 9.93
N GLU A 16 -5.74 -4.47 10.82
CA GLU A 16 -5.68 -5.95 10.69
C GLU A 16 -7.08 -6.59 10.67
N GLU A 17 -8.03 -6.05 11.45
CA GLU A 17 -9.42 -6.52 11.48
C GLU A 17 -10.33 -5.84 10.44
N THR A 18 -9.78 -4.94 9.61
CA THR A 18 -10.56 -4.23 8.59
C THR A 18 -10.80 -5.15 7.38
N PRO A 19 -12.04 -5.27 6.88
CA PRO A 19 -12.32 -6.13 5.73
C PRO A 19 -11.53 -5.67 4.49
N LEU A 20 -11.08 -6.63 3.68
CA LEU A 20 -10.29 -6.38 2.47
C LEU A 20 -10.94 -5.41 1.48
N GLU A 21 -12.27 -5.26 1.54
CA GLU A 21 -13.02 -4.33 0.70
C GLU A 21 -12.83 -2.87 1.12
N GLN A 22 -12.54 -2.61 2.40
CA GLN A 22 -12.35 -1.28 2.98
C GLN A 22 -10.88 -0.89 3.11
N LEU A 23 -9.95 -1.86 3.14
CA LEU A 23 -8.51 -1.60 3.14
C LEU A 23 -8.01 -0.67 2.01
N PRO A 24 -8.52 -0.75 0.77
CA PRO A 24 -8.07 0.14 -0.29
C PRO A 24 -8.46 1.60 -0.03
N ASP A 25 -9.57 1.84 0.68
CA ASP A 25 -10.03 3.18 1.05
C ASP A 25 -9.35 3.70 2.33
N ALA A 26 -8.59 2.85 3.03
CA ALA A 26 -7.79 3.24 4.18
C ALA A 26 -6.65 4.19 3.78
N PRO A 27 -6.22 5.09 4.68
CA PRO A 27 -5.08 5.97 4.45
C PRO A 27 -3.79 5.16 4.29
N VAL A 28 -2.79 5.69 3.59
CA VAL A 28 -1.49 4.99 3.43
C VAL A 28 -0.78 4.71 4.76
N GLY A 29 -1.07 5.46 5.83
CA GLY A 29 -0.60 5.16 7.20
C GLY A 29 -1.22 3.90 7.82
N ALA A 30 -2.20 3.27 7.16
CA ALA A 30 -2.69 1.94 7.53
C ALA A 30 -1.65 0.85 7.22
N LEU A 31 -0.66 1.14 6.37
CA LEU A 31 0.43 0.23 6.06
C LEU A 31 1.47 0.26 7.18
N ALA A 32 1.86 -0.92 7.66
CA ALA A 32 2.90 -1.05 8.68
C ALA A 32 4.21 -0.44 8.19
N GLY A 33 4.76 0.49 8.97
CA GLY A 33 6.01 1.19 8.64
C GLY A 33 5.85 2.51 7.88
N VAL A 34 4.62 2.93 7.55
CA VAL A 34 4.34 4.27 7.04
C VAL A 34 3.96 5.18 8.21
N SER A 35 4.82 6.12 8.56
CA SER A 35 4.53 7.13 9.58
C SER A 35 3.59 8.20 9.03
N GLU A 36 2.93 8.99 9.89
CA GLU A 36 2.11 10.12 9.44
C GLU A 36 2.89 11.11 8.55
N ALA A 37 4.16 11.37 8.89
CA ALA A 37 5.03 12.23 8.10
C ALA A 37 5.28 11.67 6.68
N ASP A 38 5.47 10.36 6.56
CA ASP A 38 5.66 9.68 5.27
C ASP A 38 4.36 9.68 4.46
N ALA A 39 3.22 9.46 5.12
CA ALA A 39 1.90 9.55 4.53
C ALA A 39 1.62 10.95 3.96
N GLU A 40 1.95 12.00 4.72
CA GLU A 40 1.83 13.39 4.24
C GLU A 40 2.78 13.68 3.08
N ALA A 41 4.02 13.19 3.13
CA ALA A 41 4.99 13.38 2.05
C ALA A 41 4.51 12.70 0.76
N LEU A 42 3.97 11.49 0.84
CA LEU A 42 3.37 10.77 -0.29
C LEU A 42 2.14 11.51 -0.84
N ALA A 43 1.30 12.07 0.04
CA ALA A 43 0.16 12.87 -0.36
C ALA A 43 0.58 14.18 -1.06
N LYS A 44 1.61 14.86 -0.57
CA LYS A 44 2.12 16.12 -1.15
C LYS A 44 2.90 15.91 -2.45
N ALA A 45 3.74 14.88 -2.53
CA ALA A 45 4.60 14.63 -3.68
C ALA A 45 3.88 13.90 -4.81
N PHE A 46 3.03 12.93 -4.49
CA PHE A 46 2.41 12.04 -5.48
C PHE A 46 0.88 12.12 -5.51
N GLY A 47 0.25 12.94 -4.64
CA GLY A 47 -1.20 13.00 -4.50
C GLY A 47 -1.81 11.75 -3.89
N VAL A 48 -0.99 10.89 -3.26
CA VAL A 48 -1.40 9.58 -2.76
C VAL A 48 -1.86 9.69 -1.32
N LYS A 49 -3.16 9.49 -1.07
CA LYS A 49 -3.75 9.55 0.28
C LYS A 49 -4.17 8.18 0.79
N THR A 50 -4.64 7.32 -0.11
CA THR A 50 -5.16 5.99 0.24
C THR A 50 -4.26 4.87 -0.26
N VAL A 51 -4.42 3.67 0.32
CA VAL A 51 -3.74 2.45 -0.17
C VAL A 51 -4.11 2.18 -1.63
N ARG A 52 -5.34 2.46 -2.04
CA ARG A 52 -5.78 2.37 -3.44
C ARG A 52 -5.02 3.33 -4.34
N ASP A 53 -4.83 4.58 -3.90
CA ASP A 53 -4.08 5.57 -4.67
C ASP A 53 -2.63 5.13 -4.83
N LEU A 54 -2.01 4.60 -3.76
CA LEU A 54 -0.65 4.08 -3.80
C LEU A 54 -0.53 2.93 -4.80
N GLY A 55 -1.43 1.94 -4.70
CA GLY A 55 -1.43 0.75 -5.55
C GLY A 55 -1.86 0.98 -7.01
N ARG A 56 -2.58 2.08 -7.29
CA ARG A 56 -2.96 2.47 -8.67
C ARG A 56 -2.05 3.53 -9.28
N ASN A 57 -1.12 4.09 -8.52
CA ASN A 57 -0.21 5.10 -9.03
C ASN A 57 0.72 4.52 -10.12
N LYS A 58 0.76 5.20 -11.27
CA LYS A 58 1.60 4.80 -12.42
C LYS A 58 3.09 4.69 -12.08
N TYR A 59 3.60 5.54 -11.18
CA TYR A 59 5.01 5.56 -10.80
C TYR A 59 5.36 4.33 -9.95
N PHE A 60 4.55 4.03 -8.95
CA PHE A 60 4.75 2.86 -8.09
C PHE A 60 4.57 1.55 -8.86
N ARG A 61 3.57 1.48 -9.76
CA ARG A 61 3.39 0.31 -10.63
C ARG A 61 4.55 0.10 -11.60
N ALA A 62 5.06 1.18 -12.20
CA ALA A 62 6.23 1.10 -13.06
C ALA A 62 7.47 0.64 -12.27
N ALA A 63 7.69 1.20 -11.07
CA ALA A 63 8.79 0.80 -10.20
C ALA A 63 8.70 -0.68 -9.79
N ALA A 64 7.53 -1.14 -9.34
CA ALA A 64 7.29 -2.54 -9.01
C ALA A 64 7.57 -3.46 -10.20
N ALA A 65 7.02 -3.13 -11.38
CA ALA A 65 7.27 -3.91 -12.59
C ALA A 65 8.74 -3.95 -13.00
N ILE A 66 9.49 -2.85 -12.83
CA ILE A 66 10.94 -2.81 -13.11
C ILE A 66 11.70 -3.75 -12.15
N VAL A 67 11.36 -3.73 -10.86
CA VAL A 67 11.98 -4.62 -9.86
C VAL A 67 11.63 -6.07 -10.15
N ASP A 68 10.35 -6.38 -10.38
CA ASP A 68 9.89 -7.74 -10.69
C ASP A 68 10.59 -8.29 -11.94
N LEU A 69 10.74 -7.46 -12.99
CA LEU A 69 11.47 -7.85 -14.20
C LEU A 69 12.97 -8.06 -13.93
N ALA A 70 13.59 -7.23 -13.09
CA ALA A 70 15.00 -7.40 -12.73
C ALA A 70 15.23 -8.67 -11.91
N GLU A 71 14.31 -9.03 -11.00
CA GLU A 71 14.37 -10.27 -10.23
C GLU A 71 14.09 -11.50 -11.09
N ALA A 72 13.11 -11.43 -12.01
CA ALA A 72 12.80 -12.51 -12.95
C ALA A 72 13.89 -12.76 -14.00
N SER A 73 14.76 -11.77 -14.24
CA SER A 73 15.91 -11.88 -15.15
C SER A 73 17.15 -12.47 -14.49
N LYS A 74 17.07 -12.87 -13.22
CA LYS A 74 18.17 -13.42 -12.42
C LYS A 74 18.04 -14.94 -12.29
#